data_AF-A0A815IZZ5-F1
#
_entry.id   AF-A0A815IZZ5-F1
#
_cell.length_a   1.000
_cell.length_b   1.000
_cell.length_c   1.000
_cell.angle_alpha   90.00
_cell.angle_beta   90.00
_cell.angle_gamma   90.00
#
_symmetry.space_group_name_H-M   'P 1'
#
loop_
_entity.id
_entity.type
_entity.pdbx_description
1 polymer ?
#
loop_
_entity_poly.entity_id
_entity_poly.type
_entity_poly.pdbx_seq_one_letter_code
_entity_poly.pdbx_strand_id
1 'polypeptide(L)'
;MLISLIRRSFFRLTHTRYFSNLINEKDINEKNIHCSIADPSIPLPLIIPTSGVPIHLYTRELEPQALKQLIVLAESGIVKGFVAAMADVHVGVGATIGTVFASTTHVSPYAVGADIGCGMIAAPIHGLTLNKLKESWKKEIQQKIKIAIPTGHDARVKAHKKTENIIRNLGACTNYLKSQISDITKKQLGTLGSGNHFLEILYDENEQIWIMLHSGSRRIGKETCDYYHGIAGHQMSKHRLPVINELKYLEIDSSEGQNYLIDMRWCLNYAEQNRRIMLDELCSIIKSVTGFETDLKQMVNIHHNYCQQENVCFNNSEEEEFVWVTRKGATSARKGQLGIIPGSMGTGSFIVEGLGNSLSFYSCSHGAGRLMSRTMAMKQISQQSFEQAMKGIVSDTNAALRDEAPQAYKDLTTVMNNQESLVKIVHRLKPLINVKGMSERNIRYSKKSKKKN
;
A
#
# COMPACT_ATOMS: atom_id res chain seq x y z
N MET A 1 -2.68 49.39 0.82
CA MET A 1 -2.30 49.22 2.24
C MET A 1 -3.42 48.64 3.14
N LEU A 2 -4.52 48.11 2.56
CA LEU A 2 -5.64 47.51 3.31
C LEU A 2 -5.77 45.97 3.11
N ILE A 3 -4.87 45.36 2.34
CA ILE A 3 -4.90 43.91 2.01
C ILE A 3 -4.01 43.08 2.95
N SER A 4 -3.07 43.70 3.68
CA SER A 4 -2.18 42.96 4.61
C SER A 4 -2.78 42.69 5.99
N LEU A 5 -3.90 43.36 6.36
CA LEU A 5 -4.52 43.22 7.68
C LEU A 5 -5.55 42.07 7.75
N ILE A 6 -6.10 41.63 6.62
CA ILE A 6 -7.06 40.50 6.58
C ILE A 6 -6.34 39.15 6.68
N ARG A 7 -5.08 39.03 6.23
CA ARG A 7 -4.29 37.80 6.36
C ARG A 7 -3.83 37.48 7.80
N ARG A 8 -3.79 38.47 8.70
CA ARG A 8 -3.35 38.26 10.10
C ARG A 8 -4.49 37.90 11.07
N SER A 9 -5.74 38.21 10.75
CA SER A 9 -6.87 37.97 11.67
C SER A 9 -7.50 36.58 11.56
N PHE A 10 -7.31 35.85 10.45
CA PHE A 10 -7.84 34.48 10.33
C PHE A 10 -7.05 33.44 11.14
N PHE A 11 -5.86 33.79 11.62
CA PHE A 11 -4.95 32.87 12.30
C PHE A 11 -5.07 32.87 13.84
N ARG A 12 -5.99 33.66 14.43
CA ARG A 12 -5.91 33.98 15.87
C ARG A 12 -7.09 33.58 16.75
N LEU A 13 -8.09 32.85 16.24
CA LEU A 13 -9.19 32.38 17.07
C LEU A 13 -9.39 30.89 16.82
N THR A 14 -9.41 30.14 17.94
CA THR A 14 -9.71 28.70 18.12
C THR A 14 -8.60 27.66 17.98
N HIS A 15 -7.42 27.79 18.59
CA HIS A 15 -6.54 26.61 18.80
C HIS A 15 -5.66 26.76 20.05
N THR A 16 -6.09 26.23 21.20
CA THR A 16 -5.32 26.36 22.46
C THR A 16 -5.05 25.03 23.18
N ARG A 17 -5.09 23.87 22.50
CA ARG A 17 -4.76 22.58 23.16
C ARG A 17 -3.76 21.65 22.48
N TYR A 18 -3.09 22.03 21.38
CA TYR A 18 -2.12 21.15 20.70
C TYR A 18 -0.81 21.81 20.22
N PHE A 19 -0.36 22.90 20.87
CA PHE A 19 0.88 23.58 20.48
C PHE A 19 2.19 22.88 20.90
N SER A 20 2.16 21.64 21.39
CA SER A 20 3.38 20.92 21.80
C SER A 20 4.14 20.25 20.66
N ASN A 21 3.53 20.05 19.48
CA ASN A 21 4.09 19.21 18.41
C ASN A 21 4.38 19.95 17.09
N LEU A 22 4.26 21.28 17.10
CA LEU A 22 4.61 22.09 15.92
C LEU A 22 6.13 22.26 15.81
N ILE A 23 6.65 22.05 14.61
CA ILE A 23 7.97 22.59 14.25
C ILE A 23 7.81 24.11 14.12
N ASN A 24 8.61 24.87 14.87
CA ASN A 24 8.52 26.34 14.92
C ASN A 24 8.79 26.94 13.54
N GLU A 25 8.07 28.00 13.15
CA GLU A 25 8.28 28.66 11.86
C GLU A 25 9.71 29.18 11.67
N LYS A 26 10.42 29.48 12.76
CA LYS A 26 11.84 29.88 12.74
C LYS A 26 12.79 28.73 12.40
N ASP A 27 12.32 27.49 12.46
CA ASP A 27 13.07 26.27 12.20
C ASP A 27 12.81 25.69 10.79
N ILE A 28 12.10 26.42 9.91
CA ILE A 28 11.81 26.01 8.52
C ILE A 28 13.04 26.24 7.61
N ASN A 29 14.16 25.59 7.93
CA ASN A 29 15.23 25.31 6.98
C ASN A 29 15.45 23.79 6.98
N GLU A 30 15.76 23.18 5.84
CA GLU A 30 15.84 21.71 5.67
C GLU A 30 16.67 21.03 6.78
N LYS A 31 17.81 21.63 7.17
CA LYS A 31 18.65 21.11 8.26
C LYS A 31 17.95 21.09 9.63
N ASN A 32 17.18 22.11 9.95
CA ASN A 32 16.48 22.22 11.23
C ASN A 32 15.26 21.28 11.25
N ILE A 33 14.52 21.17 10.14
CA ILE A 33 13.41 20.22 9.98
C ILE A 33 13.91 18.78 10.20
N HIS A 34 15.04 18.40 9.60
CA HIS A 34 15.61 17.07 9.80
C HIS A 34 16.01 16.80 11.25
N CYS A 35 16.53 17.81 11.97
CA CYS A 35 16.87 17.68 13.38
C CYS A 35 15.63 17.45 14.26
N SER A 36 14.56 18.24 14.04
CA SER A 36 13.29 18.08 14.77
C SER A 36 12.59 16.75 14.46
N ILE A 37 12.70 16.25 13.22
CA ILE A 37 12.13 14.95 12.85
C ILE A 37 12.74 13.81 13.67
N ALA A 38 14.05 13.88 13.96
CA ALA A 38 14.75 12.84 14.70
C ALA A 38 14.55 12.88 16.22
N ASP A 39 13.95 13.94 16.78
CA ASP A 39 13.80 14.11 18.23
C ASP A 39 12.71 13.18 18.81
N PRO A 40 13.06 12.20 19.67
CA PRO A 40 12.09 11.27 20.24
C PRO A 40 11.20 11.89 21.33
N SER A 41 11.53 13.07 21.85
CA SER A 41 10.79 13.71 22.95
C SER A 41 9.48 14.38 22.52
N ILE A 42 9.37 14.76 21.25
CA ILE A 42 8.15 15.34 20.65
C ILE A 42 7.19 14.18 20.37
N PRO A 43 5.88 14.21 20.66
CA PRO A 43 4.96 13.13 20.27
C PRO A 43 4.65 13.09 18.76
N LEU A 44 4.25 11.92 18.23
CA LEU A 44 3.73 11.80 16.85
C LEU A 44 2.20 12.04 16.80
N PRO A 45 1.67 12.63 15.71
CA PRO A 45 2.41 13.10 14.54
C PRO A 45 3.18 14.41 14.81
N LEU A 46 4.30 14.56 14.10
CA LEU A 46 4.97 15.85 13.93
C LEU A 46 4.17 16.70 12.95
N ILE A 47 3.97 17.98 13.27
CA ILE A 47 3.24 18.91 12.40
C ILE A 47 4.26 19.80 11.68
N ILE A 48 4.36 19.63 10.36
CA ILE A 48 5.22 20.44 9.50
C ILE A 48 4.35 21.50 8.80
N PRO A 49 4.54 22.80 9.11
CA PRO A 49 3.85 23.87 8.40
C PRO A 49 4.34 23.98 6.96
N THR A 50 3.44 24.32 6.02
CA THR A 50 3.77 24.64 4.63
C THR A 50 3.04 25.92 4.21
N SER A 51 3.30 26.42 2.99
CA SER A 51 2.53 27.57 2.47
C SER A 51 1.09 27.23 2.07
N GLY A 52 0.76 25.94 1.94
CA GLY A 52 -0.59 25.43 1.69
C GLY A 52 -1.22 24.86 2.97
N VAL A 53 -1.37 23.53 3.03
CA VAL A 53 -1.87 22.83 4.23
C VAL A 53 -0.74 22.25 5.07
N PRO A 54 -0.91 22.02 6.39
CA PRO A 54 0.11 21.34 7.18
C PRO A 54 0.28 19.86 6.78
N ILE A 55 1.45 19.29 7.09
CA ILE A 55 1.74 17.86 6.97
C ILE A 55 1.77 17.24 8.36
N HIS A 56 1.02 16.16 8.58
CA HIS A 56 1.06 15.33 9.78
C HIS A 56 1.96 14.12 9.51
N LEU A 57 3.18 14.15 10.05
CA LEU A 57 4.21 13.13 9.82
C LEU A 57 4.28 12.14 10.98
N TYR A 58 4.06 10.86 10.70
CA TYR A 58 4.10 9.75 11.66
C TYR A 58 5.42 8.97 11.60
N THR A 59 6.55 9.61 11.29
CA THR A 59 7.87 8.96 11.29
C THR A 59 8.94 9.90 11.82
N ARG A 60 10.00 9.30 12.37
CA ARG A 60 11.25 9.97 12.79
C ARG A 60 12.36 9.91 11.74
N GLU A 61 12.08 9.26 10.63
CA GLU A 61 13.02 9.10 9.53
C GLU A 61 12.30 9.44 8.23
N LEU A 62 12.80 10.48 7.56
CA LEU A 62 12.24 10.96 6.30
C LEU A 62 13.35 11.35 5.34
N GLU A 63 13.30 10.79 4.13
CA GLU A 63 14.22 11.14 3.06
C GLU A 63 13.94 12.55 2.53
N PRO A 64 14.96 13.36 2.18
CA PRO A 64 14.74 14.71 1.66
C PRO A 64 13.83 14.76 0.42
N GLN A 65 13.94 13.77 -0.46
CA GLN A 65 13.09 13.66 -1.65
C GLN A 65 11.61 13.37 -1.30
N ALA A 66 11.37 12.57 -0.26
CA ALA A 66 10.02 12.31 0.23
C ALA A 66 9.42 13.56 0.87
N LEU A 67 10.20 14.30 1.68
CA LEU A 67 9.78 15.60 2.21
C LEU A 67 9.39 16.59 1.10
N LYS A 68 10.21 16.69 0.05
CA LYS A 68 9.91 17.55 -1.11
C LYS A 68 8.59 17.15 -1.79
N GLN A 69 8.32 15.86 -1.96
CA GLN A 69 7.05 15.39 -2.54
C GLN A 69 5.86 15.72 -1.63
N LEU A 70 5.99 15.57 -0.31
CA LEU A 70 4.96 15.93 0.66
C LEU A 70 4.66 17.44 0.63
N ILE A 71 5.69 18.29 0.58
CA ILE A 71 5.53 19.74 0.46
C ILE A 71 4.80 20.11 -0.84
N VAL A 72 5.22 19.53 -1.98
CA VAL A 72 4.56 19.77 -3.26
C VAL A 72 3.07 19.41 -3.22
N LEU A 73 2.71 18.28 -2.60
CA LEU A 73 1.31 17.88 -2.44
C LEU A 73 0.56 18.84 -1.51
N ALA A 74 1.15 19.20 -0.37
CA ALA A 74 0.56 20.10 0.61
C ALA A 74 0.34 21.53 0.07
N GLU A 75 1.20 21.98 -0.84
CA GLU A 75 1.14 23.32 -1.45
C GLU A 75 0.39 23.35 -2.80
N SER A 76 -0.09 22.19 -3.27
CA SER A 76 -0.72 22.07 -4.60
C SER A 76 -2.08 22.78 -4.74
N GLY A 77 -2.71 23.15 -3.62
CA GLY A 77 -4.06 23.72 -3.59
C GLY A 77 -5.21 22.73 -3.78
N ILE A 78 -4.92 21.44 -4.04
CA ILE A 78 -5.96 20.41 -4.21
C ILE A 78 -6.35 19.71 -2.91
N VAL A 79 -5.52 19.86 -1.86
CA VAL A 79 -5.68 19.19 -0.58
C VAL A 79 -6.56 20.02 0.34
N LYS A 80 -7.53 19.37 0.98
CA LYS A 80 -8.33 19.94 2.07
C LYS A 80 -7.81 19.46 3.42
N GLY A 81 -7.69 20.39 4.37
CA GLY A 81 -7.27 20.09 5.74
C GLY A 81 -5.76 19.95 5.90
N PHE A 82 -5.22 18.77 5.64
CA PHE A 82 -3.80 18.43 5.83
C PHE A 82 -3.39 17.24 4.95
N VAL A 83 -2.08 17.03 4.82
CA VAL A 83 -1.51 15.79 4.28
C VAL A 83 -1.06 14.91 5.43
N ALA A 84 -1.49 13.65 5.50
CA ALA A 84 -0.98 12.70 6.48
C ALA A 84 0.06 11.77 5.84
N ALA A 85 1.27 11.78 6.38
CA ALA A 85 2.39 10.93 5.97
C ALA A 85 2.61 9.84 7.02
N MET A 86 2.32 8.59 6.63
CA MET A 86 2.37 7.41 7.50
C MET A 86 3.80 7.04 7.88
N ALA A 87 3.95 6.15 8.87
CA ALA A 87 5.25 5.74 9.40
C ALA A 87 6.19 5.09 8.35
N ASP A 88 5.62 4.52 7.30
CA ASP A 88 6.30 3.85 6.20
C ASP A 88 6.54 4.76 4.99
N VAL A 89 6.35 6.08 5.14
CA VAL A 89 6.44 7.04 4.03
C VAL A 89 7.81 6.99 3.32
N HIS A 90 7.77 6.99 1.99
CA HIS A 90 8.95 7.01 1.12
C HIS A 90 8.60 7.51 -0.28
N VAL A 91 9.63 7.81 -1.07
CA VAL A 91 9.50 8.37 -2.43
C VAL A 91 8.60 7.50 -3.31
N GLY A 92 7.67 8.15 -4.01
CA GLY A 92 6.77 7.53 -4.99
C GLY A 92 6.73 8.31 -6.31
N VAL A 93 5.72 8.03 -7.14
CA VAL A 93 5.44 8.77 -8.38
C VAL A 93 4.17 9.59 -8.21
N GLY A 94 4.17 10.90 -8.48
CA GLY A 94 3.02 11.79 -8.23
C GLY A 94 2.93 12.21 -6.76
N ALA A 95 2.71 11.25 -5.87
CA ALA A 95 2.82 11.42 -4.42
C ALA A 95 3.74 10.35 -3.81
N THR A 96 4.22 10.60 -2.60
CA THR A 96 4.89 9.60 -1.75
C THR A 96 4.01 8.37 -1.54
N ILE A 97 4.63 7.21 -1.36
CA ILE A 97 3.97 6.03 -0.80
C ILE A 97 3.90 6.25 0.72
N GLY A 98 2.83 5.81 1.38
CA GLY A 98 2.57 6.14 2.79
C GLY A 98 1.87 7.49 2.93
N THR A 99 1.03 7.90 1.98
CA THR A 99 0.40 9.23 2.00
C THR A 99 -1.12 9.12 1.93
N VAL A 100 -1.76 9.95 2.74
CA VAL A 100 -3.21 10.12 2.80
C VAL A 100 -3.54 11.60 2.71
N PHE A 101 -4.50 11.96 1.88
CA PHE A 101 -5.00 13.32 1.80
C PHE A 101 -6.48 13.32 1.38
N ALA A 102 -7.20 14.36 1.78
CA ALA A 102 -8.57 14.60 1.36
C ALA A 102 -8.63 15.67 0.26
N SER A 103 -9.61 15.55 -0.64
CA SER A 103 -9.97 16.59 -1.59
C SER A 103 -11.48 16.63 -1.79
N THR A 104 -12.00 17.81 -2.11
CA THR A 104 -13.38 18.00 -2.57
C THR A 104 -13.45 18.40 -4.04
N THR A 105 -12.31 18.72 -4.65
CA THR A 105 -12.26 19.35 -5.98
C THR A 105 -11.50 18.52 -7.00
N HIS A 106 -10.49 17.74 -6.59
CA HIS A 106 -9.63 17.03 -7.53
C HIS A 106 -9.30 15.60 -7.11
N VAL A 107 -8.97 14.79 -8.10
CA VAL A 107 -8.44 13.44 -7.94
C VAL A 107 -7.18 13.25 -8.79
N SER A 108 -6.15 12.59 -8.26
CA SER A 108 -4.88 12.37 -8.96
C SER A 108 -4.59 10.88 -9.14
N PRO A 109 -4.56 10.37 -10.38
CA PRO A 109 -4.33 8.95 -10.64
C PRO A 109 -3.03 8.40 -10.05
N TYR A 110 -1.90 9.09 -10.23
CA TYR A 110 -0.63 8.64 -9.66
C TYR A 110 -0.52 8.92 -8.16
N ALA A 111 -1.32 9.84 -7.59
CA ALA A 111 -1.43 9.99 -6.15
C ALA A 111 -2.29 8.88 -5.50
N VAL A 112 -3.16 8.20 -6.25
CA VAL A 112 -3.77 6.91 -5.85
C VAL A 112 -2.77 5.76 -6.02
N GLY A 113 -2.03 5.77 -7.12
CA GLY A 113 -0.98 4.80 -7.43
C GLY A 113 -1.33 3.87 -8.59
N ALA A 114 -0.30 3.45 -9.34
CA ALA A 114 -0.47 2.68 -10.56
C ALA A 114 -1.08 1.28 -10.35
N ASP A 115 -0.83 0.62 -9.22
CA ASP A 115 -1.50 -0.64 -8.88
C ASP A 115 -2.76 -0.34 -8.06
N ILE A 116 -3.80 0.13 -8.75
CA ILE A 116 -5.10 0.48 -8.14
C ILE A 116 -5.65 -0.74 -7.42
N GLY A 117 -6.07 -0.58 -6.17
CA GLY A 117 -6.63 -1.68 -5.38
C GLY A 117 -5.61 -2.73 -4.94
N CYS A 118 -4.30 -2.48 -5.10
CA CYS A 118 -3.28 -3.26 -4.41
C CYS A 118 -3.65 -3.39 -2.93
N GLY A 119 -3.42 -4.56 -2.35
CA GLY A 119 -3.91 -4.84 -1.02
C GLY A 119 -3.62 -6.26 -0.55
N MET A 120 -4.12 -6.55 0.64
CA MET A 120 -3.82 -7.77 1.38
C MET A 120 -5.09 -8.55 1.67
N ILE A 121 -4.99 -9.87 1.73
CA ILE A 121 -6.02 -10.71 2.34
C ILE A 121 -5.35 -11.76 3.24
N ALA A 122 -5.89 -11.98 4.43
CA ALA A 122 -5.37 -12.93 5.40
C ALA A 122 -6.49 -13.62 6.17
N ALA A 123 -6.27 -14.86 6.58
CA ALA A 123 -7.20 -15.63 7.41
C ALA A 123 -6.45 -16.70 8.23
N PRO A 124 -6.92 -17.04 9.45
CA PRO A 124 -6.37 -18.14 10.23
C PRO A 124 -6.86 -19.51 9.71
N ILE A 125 -6.12 -20.58 9.99
CA ILE A 125 -6.49 -21.97 9.67
C ILE A 125 -6.99 -22.67 10.93
N HIS A 126 -8.30 -22.87 11.05
CA HIS A 126 -8.94 -23.39 12.26
C HIS A 126 -8.29 -24.71 12.74
N GLY A 127 -7.78 -24.69 13.97
CA GLY A 127 -7.24 -25.88 14.65
C GLY A 127 -5.83 -26.30 14.23
N LEU A 128 -5.23 -25.65 13.23
CA LEU A 128 -3.85 -25.88 12.82
C LEU A 128 -2.89 -24.94 13.56
N THR A 129 -2.06 -25.54 14.41
CA THR A 129 -1.03 -24.87 15.22
C THR A 129 0.38 -25.27 14.75
N LEU A 130 1.40 -24.49 15.14
CA LEU A 130 2.79 -24.71 14.74
C LEU A 130 3.29 -26.13 15.07
N ASN A 131 2.98 -26.64 16.26
CA ASN A 131 3.32 -28.00 16.66
C ASN A 131 2.65 -29.11 15.83
N LYS A 132 1.51 -28.82 15.16
CA LYS A 132 0.82 -29.76 14.26
C LYS A 132 1.31 -29.65 12.81
N LEU A 133 2.00 -28.57 12.46
CA LEU A 133 2.51 -28.33 11.11
C LEU A 133 3.78 -29.16 10.85
N LYS A 134 3.66 -30.19 10.02
CA LYS A 134 4.81 -31.05 9.64
C LYS A 134 5.76 -30.32 8.69
N GLU A 135 7.06 -30.56 8.85
CA GLU A 135 8.09 -29.96 7.97
C GLU A 135 7.94 -30.41 6.50
N SER A 136 7.51 -31.66 6.27
CA SER A 136 7.20 -32.17 4.93
C SER A 136 6.08 -31.38 4.25
N TRP A 137 5.06 -30.97 5.01
CA TRP A 137 3.94 -30.19 4.48
C TRP A 137 4.37 -28.81 4.00
N LYS A 138 5.34 -28.16 4.67
CA LYS A 138 5.77 -26.81 4.26
C LYS A 138 6.30 -26.78 2.82
N LYS A 139 7.16 -27.74 2.46
CA LYS A 139 7.70 -27.86 1.10
C LYS A 139 6.60 -28.22 0.09
N GLU A 140 5.72 -29.15 0.45
CA GLU A 140 4.60 -29.56 -0.42
C GLU A 140 3.63 -28.40 -0.69
N ILE A 141 3.23 -27.66 0.35
CA ILE A 141 2.37 -26.48 0.25
C ILE A 141 3.02 -25.45 -0.67
N GLN A 142 4.29 -25.10 -0.47
CA GLN A 142 4.98 -24.14 -1.33
C GLN A 142 4.97 -24.57 -2.81
N GLN A 143 5.26 -25.85 -3.08
CA GLN A 143 5.27 -26.37 -4.44
C GLN A 143 3.87 -26.33 -5.08
N LYS A 144 2.83 -26.76 -4.36
CA LYS A 144 1.44 -26.69 -4.84
C LYS A 144 1.00 -25.25 -5.09
N ILE A 145 1.38 -24.30 -4.23
CA ILE A 145 1.12 -22.87 -4.44
C ILE A 145 1.73 -22.40 -5.76
N LYS A 146 3.02 -22.68 -5.98
CA LYS A 146 3.74 -22.25 -7.19
C LYS A 146 3.16 -22.84 -8.49
N ILE A 147 2.51 -24.00 -8.40
CA ILE A 147 1.82 -24.63 -9.54
C ILE A 147 0.43 -24.03 -9.76
N ALA A 148 -0.36 -23.88 -8.69
CA ALA A 148 -1.76 -23.48 -8.77
C ALA A 148 -1.96 -21.98 -8.97
N ILE A 149 -1.07 -21.15 -8.42
CA ILE A 149 -1.17 -19.70 -8.39
C ILE A 149 -0.06 -19.10 -9.27
N PRO A 150 -0.38 -18.70 -10.52
CA PRO A 150 0.62 -18.23 -11.45
C PRO A 150 1.23 -16.90 -11.01
N THR A 151 2.53 -16.74 -11.25
CA THR A 151 3.29 -15.51 -10.99
C THR A 151 3.82 -14.91 -12.28
N GLY A 152 3.72 -13.60 -12.47
CA GLY A 152 4.19 -12.89 -13.67
C GLY A 152 3.08 -12.46 -14.63
N HIS A 153 3.47 -11.85 -15.77
CA HIS A 153 2.55 -11.18 -16.70
C HIS A 153 1.72 -12.16 -17.55
N ASP A 154 2.37 -13.18 -18.11
CA ASP A 154 1.78 -14.17 -19.04
C ASP A 154 1.77 -15.58 -18.44
N ALA A 155 1.62 -15.64 -17.12
CA ALA A 155 1.82 -16.85 -16.35
C ALA A 155 0.73 -17.90 -16.56
N ARG A 156 -0.45 -17.51 -17.09
CA ARG A 156 -1.58 -18.41 -17.32
C ARG A 156 -1.97 -18.47 -18.79
N VAL A 157 -1.96 -19.67 -19.36
CA VAL A 157 -2.32 -19.91 -20.77
C VAL A 157 -3.81 -19.64 -21.04
N LYS A 158 -4.69 -20.07 -20.12
CA LYS A 158 -6.16 -19.94 -20.21
C LYS A 158 -6.70 -19.19 -18.99
N ALA A 159 -7.73 -18.37 -19.15
CA ALA A 159 -8.37 -17.67 -18.03
C ALA A 159 -8.94 -18.65 -16.98
N HIS A 160 -9.03 -18.18 -15.73
CA HIS A 160 -9.66 -18.94 -14.66
C HIS A 160 -11.15 -19.19 -14.99
N LYS A 161 -11.69 -20.36 -14.59
CA LYS A 161 -13.07 -20.75 -14.93
C LYS A 161 -14.13 -19.75 -14.43
N LYS A 162 -13.85 -19.05 -13.32
CA LYS A 162 -14.75 -18.03 -12.76
C LYS A 162 -14.66 -16.66 -13.46
N THR A 163 -13.70 -16.46 -14.37
CA THR A 163 -13.35 -15.13 -14.91
C THR A 163 -14.51 -14.43 -15.61
N GLU A 164 -15.21 -15.11 -16.52
CA GLU A 164 -16.30 -14.48 -17.29
C GLU A 164 -17.44 -14.02 -16.38
N ASN A 165 -17.83 -14.85 -15.41
CA ASN A 165 -18.86 -14.48 -14.45
C ASN A 165 -18.41 -13.32 -13.55
N ILE A 166 -17.16 -13.34 -13.08
CA ILE A 166 -16.65 -12.25 -12.24
C ILE A 166 -16.66 -10.93 -13.02
N ILE A 167 -16.07 -10.90 -14.21
CA ILE A 167 -15.96 -9.67 -15.01
C ILE A 167 -17.31 -9.02 -15.29
N ARG A 168 -18.34 -9.82 -15.60
CA ARG A 168 -19.71 -9.33 -15.80
C ARG A 168 -20.32 -8.67 -14.56
N ASN A 169 -19.86 -9.07 -13.37
CA ASN A 169 -20.40 -8.62 -12.08
C ASN A 169 -19.48 -7.63 -11.33
N LEU A 170 -18.39 -7.15 -11.95
CA LEU A 170 -17.47 -6.19 -11.32
C LEU A 170 -18.03 -4.76 -11.21
N GLY A 171 -19.20 -4.50 -11.79
CA GLY A 171 -19.87 -3.20 -11.78
C GLY A 171 -19.68 -2.41 -13.08
N ALA A 172 -20.12 -1.15 -13.03
CA ALA A 172 -20.03 -0.24 -14.17
C ALA A 172 -18.57 0.11 -14.49
N CYS A 173 -18.29 0.32 -15.77
CA CYS A 173 -17.04 0.86 -16.28
C CYS A 173 -17.29 1.69 -17.54
N THR A 174 -16.36 2.57 -17.88
CA THR A 174 -16.45 3.39 -19.09
C THR A 174 -16.18 2.56 -20.35
N ASN A 175 -16.45 3.14 -21.52
CA ASN A 175 -16.08 2.53 -22.80
C ASN A 175 -14.56 2.34 -22.94
N TYR A 176 -13.76 3.24 -22.35
CA TYR A 176 -12.31 3.10 -22.34
C TYR A 176 -11.92 1.82 -21.60
N LEU A 177 -12.31 1.66 -20.32
CA LEU A 177 -11.92 0.48 -19.56
C LEU A 177 -12.46 -0.80 -20.18
N LYS A 178 -13.71 -0.79 -20.66
CA LYS A 178 -14.31 -1.93 -21.37
C LYS A 178 -13.46 -2.39 -22.55
N SER A 179 -12.87 -1.46 -23.30
CA SER A 179 -11.94 -1.77 -24.41
C SER A 179 -10.61 -2.39 -23.95
N GLN A 180 -10.21 -2.13 -22.70
CA GLN A 180 -8.99 -2.70 -22.09
C GLN A 180 -9.23 -4.09 -21.45
N ILE A 181 -10.47 -4.58 -21.37
CA ILE A 181 -10.80 -5.93 -20.89
C ILE A 181 -10.48 -6.96 -21.99
N SER A 182 -9.19 -7.13 -22.25
CA SER A 182 -8.62 -8.08 -23.20
C SER A 182 -8.51 -9.49 -22.62
N ASP A 183 -8.13 -10.46 -23.46
CA ASP A 183 -7.78 -11.81 -23.01
C ASP A 183 -6.65 -11.82 -21.98
N ILE A 184 -5.73 -10.85 -22.01
CA ILE A 184 -4.66 -10.72 -21.01
C ILE A 184 -5.27 -10.36 -19.66
N THR A 185 -6.16 -9.36 -19.62
CA THR A 185 -6.90 -8.97 -18.40
C THR A 185 -7.68 -10.15 -17.81
N LYS A 186 -8.31 -10.96 -18.67
CA LYS A 186 -9.02 -12.18 -18.26
C LYS A 186 -8.08 -13.25 -17.68
N LYS A 187 -6.92 -13.46 -18.32
CA LYS A 187 -5.91 -14.46 -17.88
C LYS A 187 -5.22 -14.08 -16.59
N GLN A 188 -5.05 -12.78 -16.33
CA GLN A 188 -4.41 -12.25 -15.12
C GLN A 188 -5.29 -12.32 -13.86
N LEU A 189 -6.60 -12.52 -13.99
CA LEU A 189 -7.47 -12.65 -12.83
C LEU A 189 -7.18 -13.96 -12.08
N GLY A 190 -6.91 -13.86 -10.78
CA GLY A 190 -6.44 -14.96 -9.93
C GLY A 190 -4.94 -15.25 -10.13
N THR A 191 -4.12 -14.23 -10.38
CA THR A 191 -2.65 -14.36 -10.48
C THR A 191 -1.96 -13.43 -9.48
N LEU A 192 -0.82 -13.89 -8.95
CA LEU A 192 -0.13 -13.16 -7.89
C LEU A 192 0.49 -11.87 -8.41
N GLY A 193 1.13 -11.95 -9.58
CA GLY A 193 1.88 -10.85 -10.15
C GLY A 193 3.38 -10.90 -9.88
N SER A 194 3.97 -9.73 -9.66
CA SER A 194 5.43 -9.53 -9.54
C SER A 194 5.74 -8.33 -8.66
N GLY A 195 7.01 -8.13 -8.30
CA GLY A 195 7.42 -7.01 -7.46
C GLY A 195 7.18 -7.34 -5.99
N ASN A 196 6.50 -6.45 -5.26
CA ASN A 196 6.24 -6.69 -3.85
C ASN A 196 5.15 -7.74 -3.58
N HIS A 197 4.38 -8.17 -4.58
CA HIS A 197 3.34 -9.20 -4.43
C HIS A 197 3.90 -10.54 -3.96
N PHE A 198 3.28 -11.12 -2.94
CA PHE A 198 3.72 -12.34 -2.27
C PHE A 198 2.55 -13.15 -1.72
N LEU A 199 2.88 -14.37 -1.31
CA LEU A 199 1.98 -15.28 -0.62
C LEU A 199 2.76 -15.95 0.52
N GLU A 200 2.19 -15.94 1.72
CA GLU A 200 2.82 -16.43 2.93
C GLU A 200 1.93 -17.37 3.74
N ILE A 201 2.57 -18.36 4.37
CA ILE A 201 2.03 -19.10 5.50
C ILE A 201 2.81 -18.65 6.73
N LEU A 202 2.09 -18.19 7.75
CA LEU A 202 2.66 -17.60 8.96
C LEU A 202 2.12 -18.28 10.21
N TYR A 203 2.70 -17.99 11.37
CA TYR A 203 2.11 -18.31 12.68
C TYR A 203 2.08 -17.08 13.57
N ASP A 204 1.07 -16.98 14.43
CA ASP A 204 0.95 -15.89 15.41
C ASP A 204 1.60 -16.22 16.76
N GLU A 205 1.48 -15.30 17.72
CA GLU A 205 1.98 -15.47 19.09
C GLU A 205 1.37 -16.65 19.86
N ASN A 206 0.22 -17.17 19.42
CA ASN A 206 -0.44 -18.35 19.98
C ASN A 206 -0.14 -19.62 19.16
N GLU A 207 0.87 -19.57 18.29
CA GLU A 207 1.24 -20.63 17.36
C GLU A 207 0.16 -20.99 16.33
N GLN A 208 -0.92 -20.22 16.22
CA GLN A 208 -1.99 -20.46 15.26
C GLN A 208 -1.49 -20.12 13.85
N ILE A 209 -1.72 -21.01 12.88
CA ILE A 209 -1.26 -20.81 11.50
C ILE A 209 -2.22 -19.89 10.73
N TRP A 210 -1.65 -18.99 9.94
CA TRP A 210 -2.33 -18.04 9.07
C TRP A 210 -1.91 -18.22 7.61
N ILE A 211 -2.83 -17.87 6.71
CA ILE A 211 -2.53 -17.62 5.29
C ILE A 211 -2.63 -16.13 5.03
N MET A 212 -1.71 -15.60 4.22
CA MET A 212 -1.71 -14.19 3.81
C MET A 212 -1.28 -14.08 2.35
N LEU A 213 -1.90 -13.17 1.60
CA LEU A 213 -1.46 -12.86 0.25
C LEU A 213 -1.56 -11.36 -0.06
N HIS A 214 -0.59 -10.88 -0.85
CA HIS A 214 -0.48 -9.51 -1.34
C HIS A 214 -0.63 -9.49 -2.85
N SER A 215 -1.68 -8.85 -3.36
CA SER A 215 -1.82 -8.59 -4.80
C SER A 215 -2.77 -7.43 -5.09
N GLY A 216 -2.80 -6.99 -6.34
CA GLY A 216 -3.60 -5.86 -6.82
C GLY A 216 -4.38 -6.14 -8.09
N SER A 217 -4.63 -5.09 -8.85
CA SER A 217 -5.45 -5.13 -10.07
C SER A 217 -4.66 -5.56 -11.30
N ARG A 218 -3.38 -5.91 -11.15
CA ARG A 218 -2.52 -6.35 -12.25
C ARG A 218 -2.40 -5.26 -13.33
N ARG A 219 -2.35 -5.64 -14.61
CA ARG A 219 -2.12 -4.70 -15.72
C ARG A 219 -3.24 -3.67 -15.85
N ILE A 220 -4.49 -4.08 -15.66
CA ILE A 220 -5.66 -3.24 -15.96
C ILE A 220 -5.71 -1.98 -15.07
N GLY A 221 -5.32 -2.07 -13.80
CA GLY A 221 -5.23 -0.86 -12.95
C GLY A 221 -4.10 0.07 -13.36
N LYS A 222 -2.97 -0.49 -13.82
CA LYS A 222 -1.86 0.33 -14.32
C LYS A 222 -2.24 1.08 -15.61
N GLU A 223 -2.87 0.40 -16.56
CA GLU A 223 -3.34 1.03 -17.79
C GLU A 223 -4.37 2.11 -17.52
N THR A 224 -5.31 1.85 -16.60
CA THR A 224 -6.28 2.84 -16.14
C THR A 224 -5.59 4.07 -15.53
N CYS A 225 -4.64 3.86 -14.61
CA CYS A 225 -3.87 4.95 -14.01
C CYS A 225 -3.11 5.77 -15.07
N ASP A 226 -2.41 5.10 -16.00
CA ASP A 226 -1.62 5.76 -17.04
C ASP A 226 -2.49 6.60 -17.98
N TYR A 227 -3.65 6.08 -18.37
CA TYR A 227 -4.57 6.76 -19.28
C TYR A 227 -5.11 8.06 -18.68
N TYR A 228 -5.70 8.00 -17.49
CA TYR A 228 -6.25 9.20 -16.83
C TYR A 228 -5.15 10.17 -16.39
N HIS A 229 -3.94 9.69 -16.10
CA HIS A 229 -2.79 10.56 -15.87
C HIS A 229 -2.37 11.33 -17.12
N GLY A 230 -2.44 10.70 -18.30
CA GLY A 230 -2.20 11.35 -19.58
C GLY A 230 -3.21 12.46 -19.85
N ILE A 231 -4.49 12.19 -19.59
CA ILE A 231 -5.58 13.19 -19.68
C ILE A 231 -5.31 14.36 -18.74
N ALA A 232 -5.02 14.09 -17.47
CA ALA A 232 -4.70 15.12 -16.47
C ALA A 232 -3.53 16.00 -16.92
N GLY A 233 -2.48 15.40 -17.46
CA GLY A 233 -1.33 16.14 -17.99
C GLY A 233 -1.66 17.05 -19.17
N HIS A 234 -2.50 16.57 -20.09
CA HIS A 234 -2.96 17.38 -21.20
C HIS A 234 -3.80 18.58 -20.72
N GLN A 235 -4.72 18.37 -19.79
CA GLN A 235 -5.55 19.44 -19.22
C GLN A 235 -4.69 20.47 -18.48
N MET A 236 -3.81 20.04 -17.56
CA MET A 236 -2.92 20.95 -16.83
C MET A 236 -2.02 21.77 -17.77
N SER A 237 -1.47 21.14 -18.82
CA SER A 237 -0.67 21.82 -19.84
C SER A 237 -1.47 22.90 -20.58
N LYS A 238 -2.72 22.59 -20.97
CA LYS A 238 -3.64 23.54 -21.62
C LYS A 238 -3.92 24.76 -20.74
N HIS A 239 -4.02 24.57 -19.42
CA HIS A 239 -4.22 25.64 -18.43
C HIS A 239 -2.91 26.28 -17.93
N ARG A 240 -1.75 25.90 -18.51
CA ARG A 240 -0.40 26.37 -18.11
C ARG A 240 -0.12 26.16 -16.62
N LEU A 241 -0.69 25.12 -16.03
CA LEU A 241 -0.43 24.74 -14.65
C LEU A 241 0.92 24.01 -14.56
N PRO A 242 1.77 24.33 -13.57
CA PRO A 242 3.03 23.64 -13.39
C PRO A 242 2.80 22.18 -12.99
N VAL A 243 3.58 21.28 -13.58
CA VAL A 243 3.62 19.87 -13.15
C VAL A 243 4.90 19.66 -12.35
N ILE A 244 4.74 19.38 -11.06
CA ILE A 244 5.85 19.11 -10.16
C ILE A 244 5.77 17.65 -9.73
N ASN A 245 6.86 16.89 -9.91
CA ASN A 245 7.00 15.48 -9.49
C ASN A 245 5.90 14.51 -10.00
N GLU A 246 5.42 14.70 -11.23
CA GLU A 246 4.29 13.92 -11.79
C GLU A 246 2.98 14.07 -11.00
N LEU A 247 2.80 15.12 -10.19
CA LEU A 247 1.51 15.39 -9.56
C LEU A 247 0.56 15.99 -10.60
N LYS A 248 -0.22 15.13 -11.25
CA LYS A 248 -1.26 15.53 -12.21
C LYS A 248 -2.63 15.13 -11.70
N TYR A 249 -3.62 15.98 -11.89
CA TYR A 249 -4.95 15.83 -11.31
C TYR A 249 -6.06 16.20 -12.29
N LEU A 250 -7.24 15.62 -12.05
CA LEU A 250 -8.49 15.89 -12.74
C LEU A 250 -9.44 16.56 -11.76
N GLU A 251 -10.25 17.50 -12.22
CA GLU A 251 -11.38 18.01 -11.44
C GLU A 251 -12.42 16.89 -11.24
N ILE A 252 -12.87 16.67 -10.00
CA ILE A 252 -13.80 15.58 -9.67
C ILE A 252 -15.10 15.72 -10.44
N ASP A 253 -15.65 16.93 -10.54
CA ASP A 253 -16.94 17.17 -11.19
C ASP A 253 -16.87 17.19 -12.73
N SER A 254 -15.66 17.09 -13.31
CA SER A 254 -15.50 16.95 -14.76
C SER A 254 -15.90 15.54 -15.25
N SER A 255 -16.24 15.42 -16.53
CA SER A 255 -16.49 14.12 -17.16
C SER A 255 -15.32 13.15 -16.98
N GLU A 256 -14.10 13.64 -17.14
CA GLU A 256 -12.87 12.87 -17.03
C GLU A 256 -12.61 12.42 -15.59
N GLY A 257 -12.88 13.29 -14.61
CA GLY A 257 -12.79 12.95 -13.19
C GLY A 257 -13.77 11.86 -12.78
N GLN A 258 -15.05 12.02 -13.16
CA GLN A 258 -16.08 10.99 -12.90
C GLN A 258 -15.75 9.66 -13.59
N ASN A 259 -15.30 9.72 -14.85
CA ASN A 259 -14.88 8.54 -15.60
C ASN A 259 -13.72 7.79 -14.91
N TYR A 260 -12.71 8.52 -14.42
CA TYR A 260 -11.62 7.93 -13.64
C TYR A 260 -12.14 7.24 -12.37
N LEU A 261 -13.03 7.89 -11.62
CA LEU A 261 -13.57 7.34 -10.37
C LEU A 261 -14.38 6.05 -10.61
N ILE A 262 -15.18 6.00 -11.69
CA ILE A 262 -15.91 4.82 -12.12
C ILE A 262 -14.95 3.67 -12.46
N ASP A 263 -13.95 3.93 -13.31
CA ASP A 263 -13.00 2.89 -13.74
C ASP A 263 -12.08 2.43 -12.61
N MET A 264 -11.64 3.35 -11.75
CA MET A 264 -10.89 3.03 -10.54
C MET A 264 -11.70 2.08 -9.65
N ARG A 265 -12.99 2.36 -9.42
CA ARG A 265 -13.86 1.50 -8.61
C ARG A 265 -13.97 0.09 -9.20
N TRP A 266 -14.08 -0.03 -10.52
CA TRP A 266 -14.04 -1.32 -11.20
C TRP A 266 -12.70 -2.04 -10.96
N CYS A 267 -11.57 -1.33 -11.03
CA CYS A 267 -10.25 -1.90 -10.73
C CYS A 267 -10.11 -2.34 -9.26
N LEU A 268 -10.71 -1.62 -8.29
CA LEU A 268 -10.77 -2.06 -6.89
C LEU A 268 -11.48 -3.40 -6.77
N ASN A 269 -12.67 -3.52 -7.38
CA ASN A 269 -13.43 -4.76 -7.38
C ASN A 269 -12.66 -5.91 -8.06
N TYR A 270 -11.99 -5.63 -9.19
CA TYR A 270 -11.13 -6.62 -9.85
C TYR A 270 -10.01 -7.10 -8.92
N ALA A 271 -9.33 -6.18 -8.22
CA ALA A 271 -8.25 -6.52 -7.30
C ALA A 271 -8.74 -7.35 -6.11
N GLU A 272 -9.92 -7.03 -5.56
CA GLU A 272 -10.54 -7.83 -4.50
C GLU A 272 -10.83 -9.26 -4.98
N GLN A 273 -11.45 -9.41 -6.15
CA GLN A 273 -11.76 -10.71 -6.73
C GLN A 273 -10.51 -11.49 -7.13
N ASN A 274 -9.45 -10.81 -7.58
CA ASN A 274 -8.14 -11.41 -7.83
C ASN A 274 -7.60 -12.07 -6.56
N ARG A 275 -7.66 -11.36 -5.42
CA ARG A 275 -7.26 -11.90 -4.11
C ARG A 275 -8.17 -13.04 -3.65
N ARG A 276 -9.48 -12.94 -3.81
CA ARG A 276 -10.44 -14.00 -3.43
C ARG A 276 -10.23 -15.31 -4.21
N ILE A 277 -9.99 -15.25 -5.52
CA ILE A 277 -9.70 -16.45 -6.30
C ILE A 277 -8.43 -17.13 -5.80
N MET A 278 -7.37 -16.37 -5.52
CA MET A 278 -6.13 -16.93 -4.98
C MET A 278 -6.34 -17.50 -3.58
N LEU A 279 -7.15 -16.85 -2.74
CA LEU A 279 -7.52 -17.37 -1.42
C LEU A 279 -8.25 -18.72 -1.52
N ASP A 280 -9.22 -18.86 -2.43
CA ASP A 280 -9.93 -20.13 -2.66
C ASP A 280 -8.97 -21.27 -3.01
N GLU A 281 -7.99 -21.00 -3.88
CA GLU A 281 -6.96 -21.97 -4.27
C GLU A 281 -6.07 -22.34 -3.07
N LEU A 282 -5.67 -21.35 -2.25
CA LEU A 282 -4.91 -21.60 -1.03
C LEU A 282 -5.68 -22.46 -0.02
N CYS A 283 -6.94 -22.14 0.24
CA CYS A 283 -7.80 -22.92 1.13
C CYS A 283 -7.87 -24.38 0.66
N SER A 284 -7.99 -24.60 -0.67
CA SER A 284 -8.03 -25.93 -1.26
C SER A 284 -6.70 -26.68 -1.09
N ILE A 285 -5.57 -26.01 -1.30
CA ILE A 285 -4.22 -26.58 -1.09
C ILE A 285 -4.04 -26.97 0.37
N ILE A 286 -4.30 -26.05 1.31
CA ILE A 286 -4.16 -26.28 2.75
C ILE A 286 -5.01 -27.46 3.20
N LYS A 287 -6.30 -27.52 2.81
CA LYS A 287 -7.19 -28.63 3.14
C LYS A 287 -6.66 -29.95 2.58
N SER A 288 -6.16 -29.95 1.34
CA SER A 288 -5.65 -31.18 0.70
C SER A 288 -4.39 -31.74 1.36
N VAL A 289 -3.50 -30.88 1.87
CA VAL A 289 -2.22 -31.30 2.47
C VAL A 289 -2.36 -31.60 3.95
N THR A 290 -3.14 -30.79 4.66
CA THR A 290 -3.16 -30.78 6.13
C THR A 290 -4.44 -31.35 6.73
N GLY A 291 -5.54 -31.39 5.97
CA GLY A 291 -6.88 -31.75 6.44
C GLY A 291 -7.61 -30.62 7.20
N PHE A 292 -6.95 -29.49 7.47
CA PHE A 292 -7.54 -28.36 8.19
C PHE A 292 -8.19 -27.35 7.25
N GLU A 293 -9.16 -26.60 7.76
CA GLU A 293 -9.91 -25.60 7.00
C GLU A 293 -9.56 -24.17 7.44
N THR A 294 -9.61 -23.24 6.49
CA THR A 294 -9.42 -21.82 6.76
C THR A 294 -10.68 -21.22 7.37
N ASP A 295 -10.53 -20.47 8.46
CA ASP A 295 -11.63 -19.73 9.07
C ASP A 295 -11.86 -18.41 8.33
N LEU A 296 -12.69 -18.47 7.30
CA LEU A 296 -13.04 -17.30 6.50
C LEU A 296 -13.88 -16.25 7.25
N LYS A 297 -14.42 -16.57 8.44
CA LYS A 297 -15.15 -15.58 9.25
C LYS A 297 -14.22 -14.55 9.87
N GLN A 298 -12.96 -14.93 10.09
CA GLN A 298 -11.90 -14.06 10.62
C GLN A 298 -11.02 -13.47 9.50
N MET A 299 -11.49 -13.52 8.26
CA MET A 299 -10.75 -13.02 7.11
C MET A 299 -10.68 -11.49 7.13
N VAL A 300 -9.48 -10.96 6.93
CA VAL A 300 -9.23 -9.54 6.69
C VAL A 300 -8.91 -9.36 5.21
N ASN A 301 -9.59 -8.46 4.50
CA ASN A 301 -9.31 -8.13 3.09
C ASN A 301 -9.34 -6.62 2.90
N ILE A 302 -8.20 -6.02 2.56
CA ILE A 302 -8.03 -4.57 2.52
C ILE A 302 -7.34 -4.11 1.24
N HIS A 303 -7.64 -2.89 0.82
CA HIS A 303 -6.87 -2.15 -0.18
C HIS A 303 -5.92 -1.17 0.51
N HIS A 304 -4.83 -0.80 -0.17
CA HIS A 304 -3.92 0.27 0.26
C HIS A 304 -3.56 1.32 -0.81
N ASN A 305 -4.13 1.20 -2.01
CA ASN A 305 -4.04 2.19 -3.09
C ASN A 305 -5.44 2.45 -3.65
N TYR A 306 -6.10 3.51 -3.21
CA TYR A 306 -7.46 3.85 -3.65
C TYR A 306 -7.83 5.30 -3.30
N CYS A 307 -8.86 5.81 -3.96
CA CYS A 307 -9.59 7.00 -3.54
C CYS A 307 -11.05 6.62 -3.31
N GLN A 308 -11.67 7.09 -2.24
CA GLN A 308 -13.10 6.87 -2.00
C GLN A 308 -13.71 8.00 -1.18
N GLN A 309 -15.02 8.19 -1.29
CA GLN A 309 -15.72 9.16 -0.45
C GLN A 309 -15.88 8.62 0.97
N GLU A 310 -15.56 9.47 1.94
CA GLU A 310 -15.62 9.15 3.35
C GLU A 310 -16.03 10.36 4.16
N ASN A 311 -16.72 10.10 5.26
CA ASN A 311 -16.87 11.08 6.34
C ASN A 311 -15.57 11.20 7.11
N VAL A 312 -15.02 12.42 7.17
CA VAL A 312 -13.82 12.75 7.95
C VAL A 312 -13.96 14.01 8.77
N CYS A 313 -13.30 14.05 9.91
CA CYS A 313 -13.18 15.22 10.74
C CYS A 313 -11.84 15.91 10.47
N PHE A 314 -11.85 17.23 10.31
CA PHE A 314 -10.64 18.03 10.13
C PHE A 314 -10.27 18.77 11.41
N ASN A 315 -8.97 18.90 11.72
CA ASN A 315 -8.43 19.83 12.72
C ASN A 315 -9.16 19.86 14.07
N ASN A 316 -9.53 18.68 14.60
CA ASN A 316 -10.29 18.50 15.86
C ASN A 316 -11.73 19.05 15.85
N SER A 317 -12.31 19.29 14.66
CA SER A 317 -13.76 19.45 14.53
C SER A 317 -14.44 18.12 14.88
N GLU A 318 -15.58 18.19 15.57
CA GLU A 318 -16.47 17.04 15.74
C GLU A 318 -17.39 16.86 14.52
N GLU A 319 -17.45 17.85 13.63
CA GLU A 319 -18.24 17.78 12.41
C GLU A 319 -17.53 16.91 11.37
N GLU A 320 -18.26 15.91 10.88
CA GLU A 320 -17.85 15.09 9.76
C GLU A 320 -18.17 15.80 8.44
N GLU A 321 -17.21 15.79 7.53
CA GLU A 321 -17.39 16.24 6.16
C GLU A 321 -17.25 15.05 5.20
N PHE A 322 -18.14 14.98 4.21
CA PHE A 322 -18.08 13.95 3.17
C PHE A 322 -17.15 14.38 2.04
N VAL A 323 -15.97 13.77 1.96
CA VAL A 323 -14.88 14.16 1.06
C VAL A 323 -14.24 12.96 0.40
N TRP A 324 -13.47 13.17 -0.68
CA TRP A 324 -12.69 12.12 -1.30
C TRP A 324 -11.36 11.95 -0.57
N VAL A 325 -11.15 10.79 0.05
CA VAL A 325 -9.91 10.43 0.72
C VAL A 325 -9.08 9.54 -0.20
N THR A 326 -7.90 10.03 -0.59
CA THR A 326 -6.91 9.27 -1.35
C THR A 326 -5.90 8.64 -0.41
N ARG A 327 -5.70 7.32 -0.54
CA ARG A 327 -4.66 6.56 0.15
C ARG A 327 -3.73 5.91 -0.86
N LYS A 328 -2.44 6.12 -0.71
CA LYS A 328 -1.40 5.44 -1.49
C LYS A 328 -0.35 4.87 -0.58
N GLY A 329 -0.25 3.54 -0.57
CA GLY A 329 0.48 2.82 0.45
C GLY A 329 -0.01 3.18 1.85
N ALA A 330 -1.31 3.29 2.05
CA ALA A 330 -1.91 3.51 3.36
C ALA A 330 -3.23 2.77 3.47
N THR A 331 -3.59 2.31 4.66
CA THR A 331 -4.80 1.51 4.88
C THR A 331 -5.78 2.24 5.78
N SER A 332 -7.06 1.89 5.70
CA SER A 332 -8.07 2.41 6.63
C SER A 332 -7.86 1.77 8.01
N ALA A 333 -7.90 2.60 9.04
CA ALA A 333 -7.72 2.30 10.45
C ALA A 333 -8.85 2.94 11.27
N ARG A 334 -10.08 2.87 10.77
CA ARG A 334 -11.27 3.25 11.54
C ARG A 334 -11.35 2.43 12.83
N LYS A 335 -11.96 3.00 13.86
CA LYS A 335 -12.04 2.38 15.18
C LYS A 335 -12.66 0.98 15.08
N GLY A 336 -11.95 -0.04 15.54
CA GLY A 336 -12.41 -1.43 15.49
C GLY A 336 -12.16 -2.16 14.16
N GLN A 337 -11.60 -1.50 13.14
CA GLN A 337 -11.42 -2.10 11.82
C GLN A 337 -10.18 -3.00 11.73
N LEU A 338 -10.42 -4.23 11.27
CA LEU A 338 -9.46 -5.21 10.71
C LEU A 338 -8.42 -4.59 9.74
N GLY A 339 -7.12 -4.61 10.06
CA GLY A 339 -6.03 -4.18 9.17
C GLY A 339 -4.88 -5.20 9.08
N ILE A 340 -4.00 -5.02 8.09
CA ILE A 340 -2.81 -5.86 7.85
C ILE A 340 -1.62 -4.95 7.55
N ILE A 341 -0.53 -5.11 8.30
CA ILE A 341 0.74 -4.39 8.10
C ILE A 341 1.86 -5.40 7.81
N PRO A 342 2.16 -5.68 6.53
CA PRO A 342 3.24 -6.59 6.15
C PRO A 342 4.63 -5.96 6.31
N GLY A 343 5.60 -6.77 6.72
CA GLY A 343 7.00 -6.42 6.70
C GLY A 343 7.67 -6.77 5.38
N SER A 344 8.71 -7.57 5.50
CA SER A 344 9.45 -8.17 4.40
C SER A 344 9.26 -9.68 4.41
N MET A 345 9.79 -10.36 3.39
CA MET A 345 9.75 -11.83 3.28
C MET A 345 10.26 -12.57 4.51
N GLY A 346 11.12 -11.94 5.33
CA GLY A 346 11.76 -12.55 6.49
C GLY A 346 11.35 -11.99 7.85
N THR A 347 10.71 -10.82 7.90
CA THR A 347 10.42 -10.13 9.18
C THR A 347 9.01 -10.39 9.70
N GLY A 348 8.11 -10.87 8.85
CA GLY A 348 6.72 -11.16 9.22
C GLY A 348 5.79 -9.97 9.04
N SER A 349 4.61 -10.06 9.66
CA SER A 349 3.47 -9.17 9.41
C SER A 349 2.66 -8.96 10.69
N PHE A 350 1.78 -7.97 10.73
CA PHE A 350 0.83 -7.76 11.83
C PHE A 350 -0.61 -7.80 11.34
N ILE A 351 -1.49 -8.42 12.12
CA ILE A 351 -2.93 -8.09 12.10
C ILE A 351 -3.13 -7.00 13.15
N VAL A 352 -3.78 -5.93 12.75
CA VAL A 352 -3.96 -4.73 13.58
C VAL A 352 -5.43 -4.34 13.61
N GLU A 353 -5.83 -3.61 14.65
CA GLU A 353 -7.15 -2.99 14.74
C GLU A 353 -6.99 -1.46 14.79
N GLY A 354 -7.75 -0.75 13.97
CA GLY A 354 -7.72 0.71 13.92
C GLY A 354 -8.20 1.37 15.21
N LEU A 355 -7.56 2.46 15.62
CA LEU A 355 -7.95 3.27 16.78
C LEU A 355 -8.85 4.46 16.39
N GLY A 356 -9.05 4.72 15.10
CA GLY A 356 -9.92 5.79 14.63
C GLY A 356 -9.35 7.19 14.85
N ASN A 357 -8.05 7.38 14.64
CA ASN A 357 -7.42 8.69 14.76
C ASN A 357 -7.81 9.61 13.59
N SER A 358 -8.47 10.73 13.88
CA SER A 358 -8.91 11.69 12.86
C SER A 358 -7.74 12.45 12.23
N LEU A 359 -6.62 12.64 12.95
CA LEU A 359 -5.42 13.33 12.45
C LEU A 359 -4.68 12.56 11.34
N SER A 360 -5.07 11.32 11.06
CA SER A 360 -4.58 10.52 9.94
C SER A 360 -5.66 10.21 8.89
N PHE A 361 -6.80 10.90 8.92
CA PHE A 361 -7.99 10.52 8.15
C PHE A 361 -8.41 9.07 8.41
N TYR A 362 -8.33 8.64 9.68
CA TYR A 362 -8.60 7.27 10.10
C TYR A 362 -7.78 6.26 9.31
N SER A 363 -6.48 6.53 9.14
CA SER A 363 -5.59 5.70 8.32
C SER A 363 -4.33 5.31 9.10
N CYS A 364 -3.66 4.27 8.61
CA CYS A 364 -2.34 3.86 9.09
C CYS A 364 -1.45 3.42 7.92
N SER A 365 -0.22 3.00 8.23
CA SER A 365 0.73 2.48 7.25
C SER A 365 0.16 1.27 6.48
N HIS A 366 0.86 0.86 5.41
CA HIS A 366 0.50 -0.34 4.64
C HIS A 366 1.57 -1.43 4.67
N GLY A 367 2.70 -1.17 5.31
CA GLY A 367 3.78 -2.12 5.47
C GLY A 367 5.05 -1.47 6.03
N ALA A 368 6.21 -2.11 5.86
CA ALA A 368 7.48 -1.56 6.34
C ALA A 368 7.98 -0.34 5.53
N GLY A 369 7.64 -0.25 4.25
CA GLY A 369 8.26 0.71 3.33
C GLY A 369 9.70 0.33 2.96
N ARG A 370 10.18 0.81 1.81
CA ARG A 370 11.53 0.48 1.32
C ARG A 370 12.57 1.45 1.89
N LEU A 371 13.74 0.93 2.24
CA LEU A 371 14.94 1.72 2.57
C LEU A 371 15.77 2.06 1.33
N MET A 372 15.64 1.27 0.27
CA MET A 372 16.44 1.44 -0.93
C MET A 372 15.67 1.02 -2.19
N SER A 373 16.03 1.66 -3.31
CA SER A 373 15.48 1.30 -4.62
C SER A 373 15.80 -0.16 -5.00
N ARG A 374 15.00 -0.75 -5.87
CA ARG A 374 15.24 -2.13 -6.36
C ARG A 374 16.63 -2.28 -6.98
N THR A 375 17.05 -1.28 -7.77
CA THR A 375 18.38 -1.26 -8.38
C THR A 375 19.49 -1.21 -7.33
N MET A 376 19.30 -0.42 -6.26
CA MET A 376 20.27 -0.31 -5.18
C MET A 376 20.34 -1.61 -4.36
N ALA A 377 19.20 -2.22 -4.03
CA ALA A 377 19.11 -3.50 -3.35
C ALA A 377 19.86 -4.60 -4.12
N MET A 378 19.66 -4.70 -5.44
CA MET A 378 20.37 -5.67 -6.29
C MET A 378 21.89 -5.48 -6.30
N LYS A 379 22.38 -4.26 -6.06
CA LYS A 379 23.81 -3.92 -6.03
C LYS A 379 24.44 -4.16 -4.66
N GLN A 380 23.74 -3.80 -3.58
CA GLN A 380 24.30 -3.80 -2.22
C GLN A 380 24.07 -5.12 -1.47
N ILE A 381 22.95 -5.81 -1.71
CA ILE A 381 22.61 -7.02 -0.97
C ILE A 381 23.31 -8.23 -1.60
N SER A 382 24.18 -8.86 -0.81
CA SER A 382 24.87 -10.09 -1.23
C SER A 382 23.92 -11.28 -1.20
N GLN A 383 24.12 -12.24 -2.11
CA GLN A 383 23.32 -13.46 -2.17
C GLN A 383 23.34 -14.23 -0.84
N GLN A 384 24.52 -14.36 -0.23
CA GLN A 384 24.69 -15.02 1.06
C GLN A 384 23.90 -14.33 2.18
N SER A 385 23.93 -12.99 2.23
CA SER A 385 23.17 -12.23 3.24
C SER A 385 21.66 -12.40 3.07
N PHE A 386 21.18 -12.51 1.82
CA PHE A 386 19.78 -12.76 1.54
C PHE A 386 19.36 -14.16 1.98
N GLU A 387 20.12 -15.20 1.63
CA GLU A 387 19.85 -16.58 2.05
C GLU A 387 19.85 -16.73 3.58
N GLN A 388 20.81 -16.08 4.25
CA GLN A 388 20.90 -16.09 5.69
C GLN A 388 19.68 -15.42 6.36
N ALA A 389 19.20 -14.30 5.80
CA ALA A 389 18.02 -13.61 6.30
C ALA A 389 16.72 -14.41 6.13
N MET A 390 16.72 -15.41 5.23
CA MET A 390 15.58 -16.29 4.97
C MET A 390 15.70 -17.66 5.64
N LYS A 391 16.75 -17.89 6.45
CA LYS A 391 17.00 -19.17 7.12
C LYS A 391 15.82 -19.56 8.01
N GLY A 392 15.32 -20.78 7.82
CA GLY A 392 14.15 -21.31 8.54
C GLY A 392 12.80 -21.04 7.85
N ILE A 393 12.79 -20.29 6.75
CA ILE A 393 11.59 -20.00 5.95
C ILE A 393 11.69 -20.75 4.62
N VAL A 394 10.66 -21.55 4.32
CA VAL A 394 10.56 -22.25 3.03
C VAL A 394 10.25 -21.21 1.93
N SER A 395 11.29 -20.78 1.21
CA SER A 395 11.22 -19.68 0.25
C SER A 395 12.13 -19.89 -0.96
N ASP A 396 11.86 -19.16 -2.06
CA ASP A 396 12.82 -19.02 -3.17
C ASP A 396 13.78 -17.87 -2.86
N THR A 397 15.08 -18.14 -2.75
CA THR A 397 16.11 -17.13 -2.48
C THR A 397 16.94 -16.79 -3.72
N ASN A 398 16.42 -17.03 -4.93
CA ASN A 398 17.16 -16.79 -6.17
C ASN A 398 17.71 -15.36 -6.28
N ALA A 399 18.88 -15.19 -6.89
CA ALA A 399 19.55 -13.89 -7.03
C ALA A 399 18.70 -12.78 -7.71
N ALA A 400 17.68 -13.17 -8.47
CA ALA A 400 16.72 -12.26 -9.11
C ALA A 400 15.63 -11.71 -8.16
N LEU A 401 15.57 -12.18 -6.92
CA LEU A 401 14.66 -11.72 -5.88
C LEU A 401 15.38 -10.88 -4.80
N ARG A 402 16.68 -10.60 -4.97
CA ARG A 402 17.45 -9.83 -3.98
C ARG A 402 16.93 -8.41 -3.80
N ASP A 403 16.20 -7.86 -4.77
CA ASP A 403 15.55 -6.56 -4.62
C ASP A 403 14.41 -6.56 -3.61
N GLU A 404 13.93 -7.73 -3.22
CA GLU A 404 12.83 -7.96 -2.27
C GLU A 404 13.33 -8.62 -0.97
N ALA A 405 14.65 -8.75 -0.79
CA ALA A 405 15.27 -9.29 0.42
C ALA A 405 14.90 -8.45 1.66
N PRO A 406 14.86 -9.05 2.87
CA PRO A 406 14.50 -8.35 4.10
C PRO A 406 15.23 -7.02 4.34
N GLN A 407 16.52 -6.99 4.00
CA GLN A 407 17.40 -5.82 4.16
C GLN A 407 17.02 -4.61 3.28
N ALA A 408 16.14 -4.79 2.28
CA ALA A 408 15.69 -3.69 1.43
C ALA A 408 14.56 -2.84 2.06
N TYR A 409 14.06 -3.25 3.22
CA TYR A 409 12.89 -2.66 3.90
C TYR A 409 13.27 -2.05 5.24
N LYS A 410 12.47 -1.07 5.69
CA LYS A 410 12.64 -0.48 7.03
C LYS A 410 12.37 -1.53 8.10
N ASP A 411 12.86 -1.28 9.31
CA ASP A 411 12.48 -2.09 10.46
C ASP A 411 10.99 -1.91 10.74
N LEU A 412 10.25 -3.01 10.62
CA LEU A 412 8.81 -3.03 10.84
C LEU A 412 8.46 -2.68 12.30
N THR A 413 9.34 -2.98 13.26
CA THR A 413 9.13 -2.63 14.67
C THR A 413 9.09 -1.11 14.84
N THR A 414 10.06 -0.41 14.26
CA THR A 414 10.09 1.06 14.24
C THR A 414 8.84 1.65 13.58
N VAL A 415 8.39 1.07 12.46
CA VAL A 415 7.15 1.48 11.79
C VAL A 415 5.93 1.30 12.70
N MET A 416 5.84 0.19 13.45
CA MET A 416 4.75 -0.06 14.39
C MET A 416 4.78 0.89 15.60
N ASN A 417 5.94 1.13 16.19
CA ASN A 417 6.10 2.04 17.33
C ASN A 417 5.68 3.47 16.97
N ASN A 418 5.98 3.90 15.74
CA ASN A 418 5.63 5.25 15.27
C ASN A 418 4.12 5.46 15.00
N GLN A 419 3.31 4.41 15.03
CA GLN A 419 1.87 4.47 14.74
C GLN A 419 1.00 3.87 15.86
N GLU A 420 1.51 3.79 17.09
CA GLU A 420 0.76 3.33 18.26
C GLU A 420 -0.53 4.14 18.51
N SER A 421 -0.57 5.40 18.06
CA SER A 421 -1.76 6.25 18.12
C SER A 421 -2.77 6.00 17.00
N LEU A 422 -2.44 5.16 16.02
CA LEU A 422 -3.27 4.85 14.84
C LEU A 422 -3.88 3.45 14.92
N VAL A 423 -3.13 2.49 15.45
CA VAL A 423 -3.52 1.08 15.49
C VAL A 423 -3.04 0.39 16.77
N LYS A 424 -3.77 -0.64 17.21
CA LYS A 424 -3.28 -1.63 18.17
C LYS A 424 -2.96 -2.94 17.47
N ILE A 425 -1.95 -3.65 17.96
CA ILE A 425 -1.57 -4.97 17.44
C ILE A 425 -2.56 -6.00 17.98
N VAL A 426 -3.15 -6.79 17.08
CA VAL A 426 -4.00 -7.94 17.41
C VAL A 426 -3.18 -9.23 17.34
N HIS A 427 -2.41 -9.43 16.27
CA HIS A 427 -1.54 -10.59 16.10
C HIS A 427 -0.18 -10.21 15.52
N ARG A 428 0.87 -10.89 15.98
CA ARG A 428 2.24 -10.81 15.45
C ARG A 428 2.55 -12.06 14.64
N LEU A 429 2.61 -11.94 13.32
CA LEU A 429 2.76 -13.07 12.41
C LEU A 429 4.23 -13.25 11.98
N LYS A 430 4.76 -14.47 12.12
CA LYS A 430 6.10 -14.84 11.68
C LYS A 430 6.04 -15.81 10.49
N PRO A 431 6.86 -15.60 9.45
CA PRO A 431 6.76 -16.37 8.21
C PRO A 431 7.33 -17.78 8.37
N LEU A 432 6.68 -18.76 7.74
CA LEU A 432 7.12 -20.15 7.63
C LEU A 432 7.35 -20.54 6.17
N ILE A 433 6.51 -20.01 5.28
CA ILE A 433 6.58 -20.21 3.84
C ILE A 433 6.40 -18.85 3.20
N ASN A 434 7.24 -18.52 2.21
CA ASN A 434 7.09 -17.33 1.39
C ASN A 434 7.21 -17.70 -0.10
N VAL A 435 6.26 -17.21 -0.90
CA VAL A 435 6.26 -17.31 -2.36
C VAL A 435 6.16 -15.90 -2.95
N LYS A 436 7.19 -15.46 -3.66
CA LYS A 436 7.21 -14.16 -4.34
C LYS A 436 6.70 -14.24 -5.77
N GLY A 437 6.05 -13.17 -6.21
CA GLY A 437 5.73 -12.96 -7.61
C GLY A 437 6.99 -12.78 -8.47
N MET A 438 7.21 -13.65 -9.45
CA MET A 438 8.36 -13.55 -10.36
C MET A 438 8.02 -12.76 -11.64
N SER A 439 8.93 -11.90 -12.10
CA SER A 439 8.85 -11.27 -13.43
C SER A 439 9.48 -12.15 -14.52
N GLU A 440 9.20 -11.89 -15.80
CA GLU A 440 9.91 -12.56 -16.92
C GLU A 440 11.43 -12.39 -16.85
N ARG A 441 11.91 -11.21 -16.39
CA ARG A 441 13.35 -11.01 -16.17
C ARG A 441 13.87 -11.97 -15.11
N ASN A 442 13.13 -12.17 -14.03
CA ASN A 442 13.52 -13.07 -12.94
C ASN A 442 13.56 -14.53 -13.41
N ILE A 443 12.61 -14.91 -14.28
CA ILE A 443 12.57 -16.25 -14.91
C ILE A 443 13.77 -16.45 -15.84
N ARG A 444 14.13 -15.45 -16.68
CA ARG A 444 15.31 -15.54 -17.57
C ARG A 444 16.63 -15.57 -16.80
N TYR A 445 16.75 -14.80 -15.72
CA TYR A 445 17.93 -14.83 -14.84
C TYR A 445 18.08 -16.18 -14.12
N SER A 446 16.98 -16.74 -13.59
CA SER A 446 16.97 -18.08 -12.98
C SER A 446 17.38 -19.19 -13.96
N LYS A 447 16.92 -19.12 -15.23
CA LYS A 447 17.33 -20.06 -16.28
C LYS A 447 18.81 -19.94 -16.67
N LYS A 448 19.40 -18.74 -16.59
CA LYS A 448 20.84 -18.52 -16.86
C LYS A 448 21.73 -18.96 -15.70
N SER A 449 21.31 -18.76 -14.45
CA SER A 449 22.08 -19.22 -13.28
C SER A 449 22.11 -20.75 -13.17
N LYS A 450 21.00 -21.44 -13.49
CA LYS A 450 20.94 -22.91 -13.58
C LYS A 450 21.78 -23.53 -14.71
N LYS A 451 22.29 -22.73 -15.65
CA LYS A 451 23.21 -23.18 -16.71
C LYS A 451 24.69 -22.90 -16.39
N LYS A 452 24.98 -22.18 -15.30
CA LYS A 452 26.33 -21.80 -14.88
C LYS A 452 26.83 -22.55 -13.63
N ASN A 453 25.92 -23.23 -12.93
CA ASN A 453 26.22 -24.31 -12.01
C ASN A 453 25.91 -25.63 -12.71
#